data_AF-A0A150NG07-F1
#
_entry.id   AF-A0A150NG07-F1
#
_cell.length_a   1.000
_cell.length_b   1.000
_cell.length_c   1.000
_cell.angle_alpha   90.00
_cell.angle_beta   90.00
_cell.angle_gamma   90.00
#
_symmetry.space_group_name_H-M   'P 1'
#
loop_
_entity.id
_entity.type
_entity.pdbx_description
1 polymer ?
#
loop_
_entity_poly.entity_id
_entity_poly.type
_entity_poly.pdbx_seq_one_letter_code
_entity_poly.pdbx_strand_id
1 'polypeptide(L)'
;MATIKEIKELLATVKDLDSPIFLELEKDNRSGVQKEISKRKKAIQSELDEDLRLESMLSYEKELYKQGLTLIAGVDEVGRGPLAGPVVAAAVILPKNCKIRGLNDSKKFLKRNI
;
A
#
# COMPACT_ATOMS: atom_id res chain seq x y z
N MET A 1 -2.18 27.94 22.70
CA MET A 1 -2.62 26.54 22.55
C MET A 1 -2.98 26.34 21.09
N ALA A 2 -2.30 25.42 20.39
CA ALA A 2 -2.57 25.19 18.97
C ALA A 2 -4.01 24.70 18.76
N THR A 3 -4.62 25.15 17.68
CA THR A 3 -5.93 24.71 17.22
C THR A 3 -5.86 23.26 16.74
N ILE A 4 -7.00 22.57 16.72
CA ILE A 4 -7.09 21.19 16.20
C ILE A 4 -6.66 21.13 14.72
N LYS A 5 -6.90 22.21 13.97
CA LYS A 5 -6.51 22.33 12.56
C LYS A 5 -4.99 22.31 12.39
N GLU A 6 -4.27 23.13 13.17
CA GLU A 6 -2.79 23.19 13.14
C GLU A 6 -2.17 21.84 13.55
N ILE A 7 -2.75 21.17 14.55
CA ILE A 7 -2.29 19.84 14.97
C ILE A 7 -2.47 18.80 13.86
N LYS A 8 -3.57 18.86 13.12
CA LYS A 8 -3.82 17.96 12.00
C LYS A 8 -2.83 18.17 10.86
N GLU A 9 -2.50 19.43 10.56
CA GLU A 9 -1.48 19.79 9.57
C GLU A 9 -0.09 19.29 9.99
N LEU A 10 0.26 19.42 11.27
CA LEU A 10 1.49 18.87 11.83
C LEU A 10 1.52 17.34 11.73
N LEU A 11 0.46 16.65 12.14
CA LEU A 11 0.34 15.18 12.05
C LEU A 11 0.43 14.65 10.61
N ALA A 12 -0.01 15.44 9.62
CA ALA A 12 0.12 15.07 8.21
C ALA A 12 1.58 14.98 7.74
N THR A 13 2.50 15.71 8.38
CA THR A 13 3.93 15.66 8.07
C THR A 13 4.67 14.48 8.70
N VAL A 14 4.10 13.88 9.73
CA VAL A 14 4.71 12.75 10.45
C VAL A 14 4.59 11.50 9.59
N LYS A 15 5.71 10.84 9.27
CA LYS A 15 5.74 9.61 8.45
C LYS A 15 6.02 8.35 9.25
N ASP A 16 6.61 8.49 10.43
CA ASP A 16 7.09 7.37 11.23
C ASP A 16 6.32 7.27 12.55
N LEU A 17 6.05 6.03 13.00
CA LEU A 17 5.32 5.78 14.24
C LEU A 17 6.08 6.22 15.49
N ASP A 18 7.41 6.18 15.43
CA ASP A 18 8.31 6.53 16.55
C ASP A 18 8.65 8.03 16.60
N SER A 19 7.93 8.86 15.83
CA SER A 19 8.19 10.29 15.78
C SER A 19 8.00 10.94 17.18
N PRO A 20 8.98 11.76 17.64
CA PRO A 20 8.86 12.49 18.90
C PRO A 20 7.62 13.40 18.97
N ILE A 21 7.10 13.82 17.81
CA ILE A 21 5.89 14.65 17.70
C ILE A 21 4.68 13.96 18.34
N PHE A 22 4.58 12.62 18.26
CA PHE A 22 3.49 11.90 18.91
C PHE A 22 3.57 11.99 20.44
N LEU A 23 4.77 11.89 21.02
CA LEU A 23 4.98 11.99 22.47
C LEU A 23 4.60 13.38 23.01
N GLU A 24 4.87 14.42 22.23
CA GLU A 24 4.48 15.79 22.61
C GLU A 24 2.97 16.00 22.50
N LEU A 25 2.35 15.55 21.42
CA LEU A 25 0.92 15.73 21.18
C LEU A 25 0.04 14.84 22.07
N GLU A 26 0.53 13.70 22.52
CA GLU A 26 -0.20 12.82 23.44
C GLU A 26 -0.43 13.45 24.82
N LYS A 27 0.36 14.46 25.20
CA LYS A 27 0.14 15.26 26.42
C LYS A 27 -1.14 16.10 26.35
N ASP A 28 -1.69 16.32 25.15
CA ASP A 28 -2.91 17.09 24.94
C ASP A 28 -4.17 16.22 25.14
N ASN A 29 -4.83 16.36 26.28
CA ASN A 29 -5.99 15.54 26.64
C ASN A 29 -7.27 15.83 25.84
N ARG A 30 -7.27 16.78 24.88
CA ARG A 30 -8.46 17.07 24.08
C ARG A 30 -8.84 15.85 23.23
N SER A 31 -10.08 15.40 23.36
CA SER A 31 -10.59 14.22 22.64
C SER A 31 -10.47 14.33 21.11
N GLY A 32 -10.56 15.54 20.54
CA GLY A 32 -10.35 15.78 19.11
C GLY A 32 -8.90 15.54 18.67
N VAL A 33 -7.93 15.94 19.51
CA VAL A 33 -6.50 15.75 19.23
C VAL A 33 -6.12 14.27 19.33
N GLN A 34 -6.55 13.59 20.39
CA GLN A 34 -6.32 12.16 20.60
C GLN A 34 -6.88 11.28 19.47
N LYS A 35 -8.05 11.64 18.94
CA LYS A 35 -8.65 10.98 17.76
C LYS A 35 -7.79 11.16 16.51
N GLU A 36 -7.29 12.37 16.23
CA GLU A 36 -6.44 12.61 15.06
C GLU A 36 -5.08 11.91 15.18
N ILE A 37 -4.47 11.86 16.37
CA ILE A 37 -3.25 11.09 16.64
C ILE A 37 -3.46 9.61 16.31
N SER A 38 -4.52 9.01 16.88
CA SER A 38 -4.86 7.60 16.67
C SER A 38 -5.10 7.28 15.19
N LYS A 39 -5.81 8.19 14.49
CA LYS A 39 -6.06 8.08 13.06
C LYS A 39 -4.77 8.13 12.25
N ARG A 40 -3.84 9.04 12.56
CA ARG A 40 -2.56 9.12 11.83
C ARG A 40 -1.70 7.89 12.10
N LYS A 41 -1.57 7.43 13.34
CA LYS A 41 -0.85 6.19 13.68
C LYS A 41 -1.40 4.99 12.90
N LYS A 42 -2.72 4.82 12.88
CA LYS A 42 -3.37 3.75 12.09
C LYS A 42 -3.08 3.86 10.59
N ALA A 43 -3.08 5.09 10.05
CA ALA A 43 -2.76 5.30 8.64
C ALA A 43 -1.30 4.90 8.32
N ILE A 44 -0.32 5.34 9.14
CA ILE A 44 1.09 4.97 8.97
C ILE A 44 1.26 3.45 9.06
N GLN A 45 0.63 2.80 10.04
CA GLN A 45 0.69 1.35 10.19
C GLN A 45 0.14 0.64 8.94
N SER A 46 -1.01 1.08 8.42
CA SER A 46 -1.58 0.50 7.20
C SER A 46 -0.71 0.70 5.96
N GLU A 47 0.00 1.83 5.87
CA GLU A 47 0.97 2.08 4.79
C GLU A 47 2.17 1.12 4.91
N LEU A 48 2.69 0.90 6.12
CA LEU A 48 3.77 -0.05 6.38
C LEU A 48 3.37 -1.49 6.07
N ASP A 49 2.18 -1.91 6.50
CA ASP A 49 1.65 -3.25 6.24
C ASP A 49 1.49 -3.51 4.74
N GLU A 50 1.02 -2.51 3.97
CA GLU A 50 0.91 -2.59 2.52
C GLU A 50 2.28 -2.66 1.85
N ASP A 51 3.25 -1.86 2.29
CA ASP A 51 4.60 -1.88 1.75
C ASP A 51 5.28 -3.23 2.02
N LEU A 52 5.06 -3.84 3.20
CA LEU A 52 5.52 -5.20 3.54
C LEU A 52 4.82 -6.27 2.70
N ARG A 53 3.51 -6.14 2.47
CA ARG A 53 2.77 -7.05 1.59
C ARG A 53 3.35 -7.03 0.18
N LEU A 54 3.54 -5.86 -0.41
CA LEU A 54 4.13 -5.70 -1.74
C LEU A 54 5.57 -6.24 -1.78
N GLU A 55 6.34 -6.00 -0.72
CA GLU A 55 7.71 -6.52 -0.58
C GLU A 55 7.77 -8.06 -0.59
N SER A 56 6.76 -8.70 0.02
CA SER A 56 6.60 -10.16 0.04
C SER A 56 6.18 -10.74 -1.31
N MET A 57 5.34 -10.01 -2.06
CA MET A 57 4.86 -10.43 -3.38
C MET A 57 6.00 -10.51 -4.39
N LEU A 58 7.00 -9.63 -4.28
CA LEU A 58 8.19 -9.58 -5.14
C LEU A 58 9.26 -10.64 -4.80
N SER A 59 8.91 -11.69 -4.04
CA SER A 59 9.87 -12.69 -3.56
C SER A 59 10.53 -13.47 -4.71
N TYR A 60 9.76 -13.85 -5.72
CA TYR A 60 10.27 -14.56 -6.89
C TYR A 60 11.21 -13.68 -7.73
N GLU A 61 10.80 -12.45 -8.02
CA GLU A 61 11.59 -11.50 -8.79
C GLU A 61 12.91 -11.19 -8.09
N LYS A 62 12.89 -11.00 -6.77
CA LYS A 62 14.11 -10.81 -5.97
C LYS A 62 15.09 -11.96 -6.10
N GLU A 63 14.60 -13.19 -6.07
CA GLU A 63 15.46 -14.36 -6.20
C GLU A 63 16.09 -14.42 -7.60
N LEU A 64 15.31 -14.14 -8.64
CA LEU A 64 15.81 -14.05 -10.02
C LEU A 64 16.81 -12.89 -10.20
N TYR A 65 16.57 -11.73 -9.57
CA TYR A 65 17.53 -10.62 -9.57
C TYR A 65 18.87 -10.99 -8.92
N LYS A 66 18.87 -11.80 -7.84
CA LYS A 66 20.11 -12.29 -7.22
C LYS A 66 20.90 -13.20 -8.16
N GLN A 67 20.22 -13.91 -9.05
CA GLN A 67 20.83 -14.74 -10.09
C GLN A 67 21.32 -13.92 -11.30
N GLY A 68 21.17 -12.59 -11.28
CA GLY A 68 21.61 -11.68 -12.33
C GLY A 68 20.59 -11.48 -13.46
N LEU A 69 19.40 -12.06 -13.37
CA LEU A 69 18.32 -11.85 -14.34
C LEU A 69 17.65 -10.50 -14.10
N THR A 70 17.59 -9.65 -15.12
CA THR A 70 17.10 -8.26 -14.98
C THR A 70 15.79 -7.99 -15.72
N LEU A 71 15.44 -8.81 -16.71
CA LEU A 71 14.21 -8.69 -17.49
C LEU A 71 13.26 -9.83 -17.09
N ILE A 72 12.32 -9.52 -16.22
CA ILE A 72 11.36 -10.49 -15.67
C ILE A 72 9.96 -10.08 -16.11
N ALA A 73 9.27 -10.98 -16.82
CA ALA A 73 7.90 -10.76 -17.27
C ALA A 73 6.91 -11.54 -16.40
N GLY A 74 5.92 -10.86 -15.84
CA GLY A 74 4.73 -11.50 -15.29
C GLY A 74 3.74 -11.77 -16.42
N VAL A 75 3.12 -12.96 -16.41
CA VAL A 75 2.16 -13.39 -17.43
C VAL A 75 0.86 -13.83 -16.77
N ASP A 76 -0.29 -13.43 -17.33
CA ASP A 76 -1.61 -13.85 -16.86
C ASP A 76 -2.60 -13.94 -18.03
N GLU A 77 -3.64 -14.76 -17.88
CA GLU A 77 -4.68 -14.97 -18.88
C GLU A 77 -6.10 -14.73 -18.37
N VAL A 78 -6.98 -14.31 -19.27
CA VAL A 78 -8.42 -14.17 -19.03
C VAL A 78 -9.21 -14.89 -20.12
N GLY A 79 -10.40 -15.38 -19.77
CA GLY A 79 -11.32 -16.00 -20.73
C GLY A 79 -11.27 -17.52 -20.80
N ARG A 80 -10.59 -18.21 -19.86
CA ARG A 80 -10.58 -19.70 -19.83
C ARG A 80 -11.90 -20.37 -19.40
N GLY A 81 -12.82 -19.60 -18.79
CA GLY A 81 -14.06 -20.11 -18.19
C GLY A 81 -15.33 -19.99 -19.05
N PRO A 82 -15.53 -18.88 -19.80
CA PRO A 82 -16.68 -18.74 -20.69
C PRO A 82 -16.78 -19.84 -21.76
N LEU A 83 -18.00 -20.16 -22.19
CA LEU A 83 -18.28 -21.19 -23.20
C LEU A 83 -17.83 -20.78 -24.62
N ALA A 84 -17.78 -19.49 -24.89
CA ALA A 84 -17.36 -18.91 -26.16
C ALA A 84 -16.66 -17.57 -25.91
N GLY A 85 -15.81 -17.18 -26.86
CA GLY A 85 -14.94 -16.01 -26.78
C GLY A 85 -13.46 -16.40 -26.72
N PRO A 86 -12.55 -15.49 -27.09
CA PRO A 86 -11.13 -15.78 -27.09
C PRO A 86 -10.57 -15.85 -25.67
N VAL A 87 -9.51 -16.64 -25.49
CA VAL A 87 -8.61 -16.51 -24.35
C VAL A 87 -7.58 -15.43 -24.71
N VAL A 88 -7.39 -14.46 -23.81
CA VAL A 88 -6.43 -13.38 -23.99
C VAL A 88 -5.38 -13.48 -22.88
N ALA A 89 -4.10 -13.44 -23.25
CA ALA A 89 -2.98 -13.41 -22.33
C ALA A 89 -2.21 -12.11 -22.48
N ALA A 90 -1.59 -11.65 -21.39
CA ALA A 90 -0.72 -10.49 -21.37
C ALA A 90 0.60 -10.81 -20.67
N ALA A 91 1.69 -10.20 -21.12
CA ALA A 91 3.00 -10.27 -20.49
C ALA A 91 3.51 -8.84 -20.21
N VAL A 92 3.97 -8.59 -18.99
CA VAL A 92 4.43 -7.26 -18.56
C VAL A 92 5.77 -7.37 -17.85
N ILE A 93 6.75 -6.59 -18.29
CA ILE A 93 8.02 -6.39 -17.59
C ILE A 93 7.91 -5.08 -16.81
N LEU A 94 8.01 -5.16 -15.49
CA LEU A 94 8.03 -3.98 -14.63
C LEU A 94 9.47 -3.53 -14.33
N PRO A 95 9.70 -2.23 -14.09
CA PRO A 95 10.98 -1.76 -13.56
C PRO A 95 11.32 -2.46 -12.24
N LYS A 96 12.62 -2.62 -11.96
CA LYS A 96 13.09 -3.20 -10.70
C LYS A 96 12.54 -2.44 -9.50
N ASN A 97 12.10 -3.17 -8.46
CA ASN A 97 11.50 -2.64 -7.23
C ASN A 97 10.21 -1.81 -7.45
N CYS A 98 9.52 -1.99 -8.58
CA CYS A 98 8.24 -1.34 -8.81
C CYS A 98 7.18 -1.90 -7.84
N LYS A 99 6.76 -1.05 -6.89
CA LYS A 99 5.66 -1.34 -5.96
C LYS A 99 4.42 -0.59 -6.41
N ILE A 100 3.43 -1.31 -6.92
CA ILE A 100 2.14 -0.73 -7.31
C ILE A 100 1.20 -0.85 -6.11
N ARG A 101 0.94 0.27 -5.43
CA ARG A 101 0.03 0.31 -4.28
C ARG A 101 -1.38 -0.13 -4.68
N GLY A 102 -2.00 -0.99 -3.87
CA GLY A 102 -3.34 -1.50 -4.15
C GLY A 102 -3.40 -2.55 -5.26
N LEU A 103 -2.26 -3.05 -5.74
CA LEU A 103 -2.23 -4.19 -6.67
C LEU A 103 -2.82 -5.42 -5.98
N ASN A 104 -3.94 -5.90 -6.52
CA ASN A 104 -4.71 -7.03 -6.02
C ASN A 104 -5.02 -8.00 -7.16
N ASP A 105 -5.14 -9.28 -6.85
CA ASP A 105 -5.69 -10.27 -7.79
C ASP A 105 -7.12 -9.81 -8.16
N SER A 106 -7.32 -9.57 -9.45
CA SER A 106 -8.53 -9.00 -10.05
C SER A 106 -9.79 -9.83 -9.79
N LYS A 107 -9.66 -11.04 -9.25
CA LYS A 107 -10.79 -11.84 -8.78
C LYS A 107 -11.50 -11.25 -7.54
N LYS A 108 -10.91 -10.25 -6.87
CA LYS A 108 -11.52 -9.52 -5.73
C LYS A 108 -12.09 -8.14 -6.08
N PHE A 109 -12.42 -7.86 -7.34
CA PHE A 109 -13.29 -6.72 -7.62
C PHE A 109 -14.74 -7.10 -7.30
N LEU A 110 -15.18 -6.80 -6.07
CA LEU A 110 -16.61 -6.71 -5.78
C LEU A 110 -17.18 -5.65 -6.74
N LYS A 111 -18.11 -6.06 -7.62
CA LYS A 111 -18.86 -5.19 -8.51
C LYS A 111 -19.15 -3.84 -7.82
N ARG A 112 -18.55 -2.76 -8.32
CA ARG A 112 -19.10 -1.43 -8.06
C ARG A 112 -20.39 -1.39 -8.88
N ASN A 113 -21.52 -1.70 -8.23
CA ASN A 113 -22.83 -1.48 -8.84
C ASN A 113 -22.91 0.01 -9.18
N ILE A 114 -23.09 0.28 -10.47
CA ILE A 114 -23.48 1.60 -11.00
C ILE A 114 -24.91 1.87 -10.58
#